data_AF-A0A0C3IRB6-F1
#
_entry.id   AF-A0A0C3IRB6-F1
#
_cell.length_a   1.000
_cell.length_b   1.000
_cell.length_c   1.000
_cell.angle_alpha   90.00
_cell.angle_beta   90.00
_cell.angle_gamma   90.00
#
_symmetry.space_group_name_H-M   'P 1'
#
loop_
_entity.id
_entity.type
_entity.pdbx_description
1 polymer ?
#
loop_
_entity_poly.entity_id
_entity_poly.type
_entity_poly.pdbx_seq_one_letter_code
_entity_poly.pdbx_strand_id
1 'polypeptide(L)'
;WSDKDTFALLDFIDSHKATAGDGLNFKAPFWNACAASPMLANPEKGGPKTPKSCKEKWKRVRDTYTVVDHLSRSSGFAYSLKSGADIGVANENSWDGYVKVHKDAAPYKNKGWLFYDRMSALIPSKCKGLN
;
A
#
# COMPACT_ATOMS: atom_id res chain seq x y z
N TRP A 1 13.33 -5.12 -0.13
CA TRP A 1 12.54 -4.07 -0.77
C TRP A 1 12.89 -2.78 -0.07
N SER A 2 13.61 -1.92 -0.77
CA SER A 2 13.78 -0.52 -0.38
C SER A 2 12.49 0.26 -0.65
N ASP A 3 12.41 1.50 -0.15
CA ASP A 3 11.30 2.39 -0.48
C ASP A 3 11.27 2.71 -1.97
N LYS A 4 12.45 2.92 -2.58
CA LYS A 4 12.60 3.10 -4.03
C LYS A 4 12.11 1.90 -4.84
N ASP A 5 12.44 0.68 -4.43
CA ASP A 5 11.95 -0.54 -5.09
C ASP A 5 10.41 -0.56 -5.07
N THR A 6 9.83 -0.17 -3.93
CA THR A 6 8.37 -0.17 -3.76
C THR A 6 7.72 0.93 -4.60
N PHE A 7 8.31 2.13 -4.67
CA PHE A 7 7.85 3.18 -5.58
C PHE A 7 7.94 2.78 -7.04
N ALA A 8 9.05 2.17 -7.47
CA ALA A 8 9.21 1.68 -8.84
C ALA A 8 8.15 0.63 -9.20
N LEU A 9 7.82 -0.28 -8.27
CA LEU A 9 6.72 -1.22 -8.45
C LEU A 9 5.38 -0.50 -8.63
N LEU A 10 5.07 0.48 -7.79
CA LEU A 10 3.82 1.24 -7.85
C LEU A 10 3.70 2.10 -9.10
N ASP A 11 4.78 2.74 -9.52
CA ASP A 11 4.83 3.56 -10.73
C ASP A 11 4.68 2.70 -12.00
N PHE A 12 5.32 1.53 -12.03
CA PHE A 12 5.15 0.56 -13.09
C PHE A 12 3.69 0.10 -13.19
N ILE A 13 3.07 -0.21 -12.05
CA ILE A 13 1.66 -0.60 -11.98
C ILE A 13 0.75 0.53 -12.46
N ASP A 14 1.00 1.77 -12.05
CA ASP A 14 0.21 2.93 -12.43
C ASP A 14 0.25 3.20 -13.93
N SER A 15 1.44 3.08 -14.52
CA SER A 15 1.65 3.25 -15.97
C SER A 15 0.96 2.17 -16.81
N HIS A 16 0.72 0.99 -16.22
CA HIS A 16 0.17 -0.18 -16.93
C HIS A 16 -1.21 -0.62 -16.39
N LYS A 17 -1.83 0.16 -15.49
CA LYS A 17 -3.10 -0.21 -14.84
C LYS A 17 -4.25 -0.40 -15.83
N ALA A 18 -4.19 0.26 -16.98
CA ALA A 18 -5.13 0.08 -18.08
C ALA A 18 -5.12 -1.34 -18.69
N THR A 19 -4.04 -2.10 -18.50
CA THR A 19 -3.91 -3.49 -18.96
C THR A 19 -4.34 -4.51 -17.89
N ALA A 20 -4.67 -4.05 -16.69
CA ALA A 20 -5.08 -4.91 -15.60
C ALA A 20 -6.49 -5.46 -15.85
N GLY A 21 -6.72 -6.71 -15.45
CA GLY A 21 -8.07 -7.24 -15.35
C GLY A 21 -8.83 -6.63 -14.17
N ASP A 22 -10.08 -7.09 -13.98
CA ASP A 22 -10.94 -6.65 -12.88
C ASP A 22 -10.20 -6.71 -11.52
N GLY A 23 -10.29 -5.63 -10.75
CA GLY A 23 -9.67 -5.52 -9.43
C GLY A 23 -8.13 -5.46 -9.43
N LEU A 24 -7.50 -4.95 -10.50
CA LEU A 24 -6.04 -4.89 -10.68
C LEU A 24 -5.36 -6.28 -10.64
N ASN A 25 -5.98 -7.24 -11.34
CA ASN A 25 -5.42 -8.58 -11.52
C ASN A 25 -4.51 -8.62 -12.76
N PHE A 26 -3.22 -8.79 -12.52
CA PHE A 26 -2.20 -8.83 -13.58
C PHE A 26 -1.78 -10.26 -13.94
N LYS A 27 -1.69 -10.55 -15.24
CA LYS A 27 -1.23 -11.84 -15.78
C LYS A 27 0.29 -12.02 -15.62
N ALA A 28 0.79 -13.25 -15.76
CA ALA A 28 2.23 -13.55 -15.66
C ALA A 28 3.15 -12.65 -16.53
N PRO A 29 2.82 -12.34 -17.80
CA PRO A 29 3.67 -11.48 -18.64
C PRO A 29 3.90 -10.09 -18.07
N PHE A 30 2.89 -9.53 -17.38
CA PHE A 30 3.01 -8.24 -16.70
C PHE A 30 4.08 -8.29 -15.60
N TRP A 31 4.05 -9.33 -14.76
CA TRP A 31 5.03 -9.47 -13.68
C TRP A 31 6.44 -9.72 -14.19
N ASN A 32 6.58 -10.38 -15.35
CA ASN A 32 7.87 -10.52 -16.03
C ASN A 32 8.40 -9.17 -16.51
N ALA A 33 7.56 -8.34 -17.15
CA ALA A 33 7.93 -7.00 -17.57
C ALA A 33 8.27 -6.09 -16.38
N CYS A 34 7.49 -6.19 -15.29
CA CYS A 34 7.73 -5.46 -14.06
C CYS A 34 9.09 -5.81 -13.46
N ALA A 35 9.40 -7.10 -13.32
CA ALA A 35 10.68 -7.59 -12.82
C ALA A 35 11.86 -7.19 -13.73
N ALA A 36 11.64 -7.09 -15.04
CA ALA A 36 12.64 -6.66 -16.01
C ALA A 36 12.84 -5.14 -16.05
N SER A 37 12.03 -4.36 -15.34
CA SER A 37 12.21 -2.90 -15.27
C SER A 37 13.58 -2.55 -14.68
N PRO A 38 14.27 -1.49 -15.15
CA PRO A 38 15.64 -1.19 -14.73
C PRO A 38 15.82 -1.10 -13.21
N MET A 39 14.85 -0.52 -12.51
CA MET A 39 14.88 -0.36 -11.05
C MET A 39 14.70 -1.68 -10.29
N LEU A 40 13.90 -2.61 -10.81
CA LEU A 40 13.59 -3.88 -10.14
C LEU A 40 14.57 -4.99 -10.55
N ALA A 41 15.12 -4.92 -11.77
CA ALA A 41 16.17 -5.80 -12.25
C ALA A 41 17.50 -5.53 -11.53
N ASN A 42 17.85 -4.25 -11.33
CA ASN A 42 19.07 -3.82 -10.64
C ASN A 42 18.75 -2.87 -9.46
N PRO A 43 18.17 -3.39 -8.36
CA PRO A 43 17.87 -2.58 -7.20
C PRO A 43 19.15 -2.17 -6.47
N GLU A 44 19.20 -0.95 -5.92
CA GLU A 44 20.33 -0.46 -5.12
C GLU A 44 20.61 -1.32 -3.87
N LYS A 45 19.60 -2.05 -3.39
CA LYS A 45 19.70 -2.92 -2.22
C LYS A 45 19.15 -4.33 -2.46
N GLY A 46 20.01 -5.31 -2.23
CA GLY A 46 19.72 -6.73 -2.37
C GLY A 46 19.76 -7.21 -3.83
N GLY A 47 19.27 -8.43 -4.07
CA GLY A 47 19.24 -9.00 -5.42
C GLY A 47 18.05 -8.53 -6.30
N PRO A 48 18.09 -8.87 -7.60
CA PRO A 48 17.02 -8.62 -8.57
C PRO A 48 15.65 -9.08 -8.05
N LYS A 49 14.61 -8.28 -8.28
CA LYS A 49 13.25 -8.60 -7.84
C LYS A 49 12.60 -9.52 -8.87
N THR A 50 12.36 -10.76 -8.49
CA THR A 50 11.69 -11.73 -9.37
C THR A 50 10.23 -11.34 -9.62
N PRO A 51 9.61 -11.84 -10.71
CA PRO A 51 8.18 -11.63 -10.98
C PRO A 51 7.30 -12.06 -9.80
N LYS A 52 7.65 -13.20 -9.18
CA LYS A 52 6.98 -13.71 -7.98
C LYS A 52 7.11 -12.75 -6.81
N SER A 53 8.30 -12.22 -6.55
CA SER A 53 8.53 -11.24 -5.49
C SER A 53 7.74 -9.95 -5.71
N CYS A 54 7.63 -9.48 -6.95
CA CYS A 54 6.85 -8.29 -7.30
C CYS A 54 5.35 -8.50 -7.03
N LYS A 55 4.82 -9.66 -7.44
CA LYS A 55 3.43 -10.05 -7.18
C LYS A 55 3.11 -10.13 -5.68
N GLU A 56 3.96 -10.83 -4.92
CA GLU A 56 3.78 -10.95 -3.47
C GLU A 56 3.90 -9.59 -2.75
N LYS A 57 4.81 -8.73 -3.21
CA LYS A 57 4.94 -7.37 -2.69
C LYS A 57 3.69 -6.55 -2.97
N TRP A 58 3.17 -6.59 -4.21
CA TRP A 58 1.94 -5.91 -4.57
C TRP A 58 0.76 -6.34 -3.70
N LYS A 59 0.59 -7.65 -3.48
CA LYS A 59 -0.44 -8.18 -2.58
C LYS A 59 -0.33 -7.59 -1.18
N ARG A 60 0.86 -7.61 -0.58
CA ARG A 60 1.10 -7.05 0.77
C ARG A 60 0.80 -5.55 0.85
N VAL A 61 1.19 -4.80 -0.18
CA VAL A 61 0.93 -3.35 -0.26
C VAL A 61 -0.59 -3.10 -0.37
N ARG A 62 -1.32 -3.89 -1.17
CA ARG A 62 -2.80 -3.81 -1.20
C ARG A 62 -3.45 -4.15 0.13
N ASP A 63 -3.01 -5.22 0.78
CA ASP A 63 -3.54 -5.64 2.08
C ASP A 63 -3.32 -4.52 3.12
N THR A 64 -2.13 -3.92 3.10
CA THR A 64 -1.81 -2.74 3.93
C THR A 64 -2.72 -1.55 3.61
N TYR A 65 -2.91 -1.23 2.33
CA TYR A 65 -3.80 -0.15 1.91
C TYR A 65 -5.23 -0.37 2.41
N THR A 66 -5.77 -1.59 2.29
CA THR A 66 -7.10 -1.93 2.80
C THR A 66 -7.18 -1.68 4.31
N VAL A 67 -6.18 -2.09 5.09
CA VAL A 67 -6.14 -1.87 6.54
C VAL A 67 -6.10 -0.37 6.88
N VAL A 68 -5.30 0.41 6.15
CA VAL A 68 -5.16 1.86 6.34
C VAL A 68 -6.39 2.63 5.86
N ASP A 69 -7.00 2.25 4.74
CA ASP A 69 -8.24 2.84 4.23
C ASP A 69 -9.40 2.56 5.20
N HIS A 70 -9.53 1.32 5.70
CA HIS A 70 -10.49 0.99 6.76
C HIS A 70 -10.26 1.81 8.03
N LEU A 71 -9.00 1.97 8.44
CA LEU A 71 -8.63 2.78 9.59
C LEU A 71 -9.00 4.25 9.39
N SER A 72 -8.78 4.80 8.19
CA SER A 72 -9.16 6.18 7.85
C SER A 72 -10.67 6.40 7.82
N ARG A 73 -11.44 5.35 7.53
CA ARG A 73 -12.91 5.36 7.49
C ARG A 73 -13.55 5.02 8.83
N SER A 74 -12.80 4.44 9.75
CA SER A 74 -13.30 4.07 11.06
C SER A 74 -13.58 5.34 11.87
N SER A 75 -14.85 5.56 12.20
CA SER A 75 -15.34 6.67 13.01
C SER A 75 -14.54 6.77 14.30
N GLY A 76 -13.69 7.80 14.42
CA GLY A 76 -12.84 8.03 15.61
C GLY A 76 -11.34 8.12 15.35
N PHE A 77 -10.86 7.85 14.12
CA PHE A 77 -9.45 8.01 13.77
C PHE A 77 -9.26 8.98 12.60
N ALA A 78 -8.28 9.87 12.71
CA ALA A 78 -7.87 10.77 11.63
C ALA A 78 -6.57 10.23 11.02
N TYR A 79 -6.67 9.44 9.96
CA TYR A 79 -5.47 8.96 9.27
C TYR A 79 -4.86 10.06 8.39
N SER A 80 -3.58 10.36 8.64
CA SER A 80 -2.77 11.32 7.88
C SER A 80 -1.45 10.70 7.44
N LEU A 81 -0.97 11.09 6.26
CA LEU A 81 0.32 10.61 5.72
C LEU A 81 1.53 11.05 6.57
N LYS A 82 1.39 12.13 7.35
CA LYS A 82 2.43 12.62 8.28
C LYS A 82 2.38 11.91 9.63
N SER A 83 1.20 11.83 10.23
CA SER A 83 1.05 11.35 11.62
C SER A 83 0.54 9.91 11.75
N GLY A 84 0.26 9.20 10.65
CA GLY A 84 -0.43 7.91 10.73
C GLY A 84 -1.87 8.11 11.23
N ALA A 85 -2.35 7.24 12.12
CA ALA A 85 -3.67 7.41 12.73
C ALA A 85 -3.74 8.47 13.84
N ASP A 86 -2.64 9.17 14.12
CA ASP A 86 -2.53 10.25 15.12
C ASP A 86 -3.17 9.84 16.46
N ILE A 87 -2.84 8.64 16.92
CA ILE A 87 -3.42 8.06 18.13
C ILE A 87 -2.75 8.71 19.34
N GLY A 88 -3.42 9.73 19.87
CA GLY A 88 -3.15 10.29 21.19
C GLY A 88 -3.72 9.46 22.33
N VAL A 89 -3.43 9.87 23.56
CA VAL A 89 -3.86 9.21 24.82
C VAL A 89 -5.37 8.99 24.87
N ALA A 90 -6.16 9.93 24.34
CA ALA A 90 -7.62 9.84 24.31
C ALA A 90 -8.16 8.68 23.45
N ASN A 91 -7.43 8.25 22.43
CA ASN A 91 -7.87 7.25 21.45
C ASN A 91 -7.12 5.92 21.61
N GLU A 92 -6.27 5.78 22.64
CA GLU A 92 -5.40 4.62 22.84
C GLU A 92 -6.19 3.34 23.11
N ASN A 93 -7.26 3.41 23.89
CA ASN A 93 -8.12 2.26 24.15
C ASN A 93 -8.84 1.76 22.88
N SER A 94 -9.33 2.70 22.05
CA SER A 94 -9.95 2.37 20.76
C SER A 94 -8.92 1.75 19.81
N TRP A 95 -7.68 2.24 19.82
CA TRP A 95 -6.59 1.70 19.02
C TRP A 95 -6.17 0.30 19.47
N ASP A 96 -6.05 0.04 20.77
CA ASP A 96 -5.72 -1.29 21.30
C ASP A 96 -6.78 -2.33 20.89
N GLY A 97 -8.06 -1.97 20.97
CA GLY A 97 -9.17 -2.78 20.45
C GLY A 97 -9.05 -3.03 18.94
N TYR A 98 -8.72 -1.99 18.16
CA TYR A 98 -8.57 -2.09 16.71
C TYR A 98 -7.38 -2.98 16.30
N VAL A 99 -6.21 -2.81 16.92
CA VAL A 99 -5.00 -3.61 16.61
C VAL A 99 -5.15 -5.07 17.02
N LYS A 100 -5.96 -5.38 18.04
CA LYS A 100 -6.29 -6.78 18.38
C LYS A 100 -6.98 -7.51 17.24
N VAL A 101 -7.84 -6.81 16.49
CA VAL A 101 -8.54 -7.33 15.30
C VAL A 101 -7.66 -7.22 14.04
N HIS A 102 -6.97 -6.09 13.89
CA HIS A 102 -6.15 -5.73 12.73
C HIS A 102 -4.68 -5.59 13.14
N LYS A 103 -4.01 -6.71 13.41
CA LYS A 103 -2.61 -6.73 13.87
C LYS A 103 -1.65 -6.03 12.90
N ASP A 104 -1.98 -6.05 11.60
CA ASP A 104 -1.21 -5.40 10.55
C ASP A 104 -1.32 -3.86 10.58
N ALA A 105 -2.29 -3.31 11.33
CA ALA A 105 -2.45 -1.88 11.54
C ALA A 105 -1.46 -1.32 12.57
N ALA A 106 -0.92 -2.17 13.46
CA ALA A 106 -0.03 -1.79 14.57
C ALA A 106 1.10 -0.81 14.18
N PRO A 107 1.87 -1.01 13.09
CA PRO A 107 2.94 -0.09 12.71
C PRO A 107 2.45 1.28 12.24
N TYR A 108 1.15 1.46 11.96
CA TYR A 108 0.57 2.71 11.45
C TYR A 108 -0.09 3.58 12.53
N LYS A 109 0.10 3.26 13.83
CA LYS A 109 -0.43 4.03 14.98
C LYS A 109 -0.11 5.52 14.88
N ASN A 110 1.18 5.83 14.83
CA ASN A 110 1.72 7.20 14.78
C ASN A 110 2.76 7.36 13.64
N LYS A 111 2.69 6.46 12.66
CA LYS A 111 3.60 6.46 11.51
C LYS A 111 2.77 6.42 10.24
N GLY A 112 2.88 7.50 9.46
CA GLY A 112 2.28 7.55 8.15
C GLY A 112 2.88 6.52 7.21
N TRP A 113 2.06 6.08 6.25
CA TRP A 113 2.49 5.15 5.22
C TRP A 113 2.73 5.92 3.93
N LEU A 114 4.01 6.09 3.58
CA LEU A 114 4.43 6.88 2.42
C LEU A 114 3.85 6.41 1.07
N PHE A 115 3.41 5.16 0.98
CA PHE A 115 2.80 4.60 -0.22
C PHE A 115 1.28 4.81 -0.29
N TYR A 116 0.66 5.36 0.75
CA TYR A 116 -0.80 5.49 0.83
C TYR A 116 -1.37 6.40 -0.26
N ASP A 117 -0.76 7.57 -0.48
CA ASP A 117 -1.20 8.50 -1.52
C ASP A 117 -1.15 7.86 -2.92
N ARG A 118 -0.01 7.22 -3.23
CA ARG A 118 0.15 6.51 -4.50
C ARG A 118 -0.82 5.33 -4.65
N MET A 119 -1.09 4.59 -3.58
CA MET A 119 -2.07 3.51 -3.59
C MET A 119 -3.51 4.02 -3.73
N SER A 120 -3.83 5.16 -3.13
CA SER A 120 -5.14 5.81 -3.24
C SER A 120 -5.40 6.30 -4.67
N ALA A 121 -4.37 6.77 -5.38
CA ALA A 121 -4.45 7.09 -6.80
C ALA A 121 -4.61 5.86 -7.70
N LEU A 122 -4.08 4.71 -7.29
CA LEU A 122 -4.15 3.43 -8.01
C LEU A 122 -5.47 2.70 -7.81
N ILE A 123 -5.94 2.66 -6.56
CA ILE A 123 -7.17 2.02 -6.12
C ILE A 123 -8.06 3.18 -5.66
N PRO A 124 -8.82 3.81 -6.56
CA PRO A 124 -9.77 4.82 -6.14
C PRO A 124 -10.75 4.14 -5.18
N SER A 125 -10.60 4.43 -3.89
CA SER A 125 -11.56 3.97 -2.90
C SER A 125 -12.91 4.57 -3.29
N LYS A 126 -13.97 3.75 -3.30
CA LYS A 126 -15.32 4.13 -3.77
C LYS A 126 -15.99 5.27 -2.99
N CYS A 127 -15.26 6.04 -2.19
CA CYS A 127 -15.78 7.16 -1.42
C CYS A 127 -14.87 8.39 -1.57
N LYS A 128 -15.00 9.09 -2.69
CA LYS A 128 -14.79 10.53 -2.71
C LYS A 128 -15.88 11.22 -3.52
N GLY A 129 -17.13 10.87 -3.20
CA GLY A 129 -18.21 11.84 -3.22
C GLY A 129 -18.06 12.67 -1.95
N LEU A 130 -17.29 13.76 -2.04
CA LEU A 130 -17.37 14.83 -1.06
C LEU A 130 -17.72 16.09 -1.85
N ASN A 131 -19.03 16.35 -1.87
CA ASN A 131 -19.78 17.58 -2.15
C ASN A 131 -19.48 18.36 -3.43
#